data_AF-A0A522ARG1-F1
#
_entry.id   AF-A0A522ARG1-F1
#
_cell.length_a   1.000
_cell.length_b   1.000
_cell.length_c   1.000
_cell.angle_alpha   90.00
_cell.angle_beta   90.00
_cell.angle_gamma   90.00
#
_symmetry.space_group_name_H-M   'P 1'
#
loop_
_entity.id
_entity.type
_entity.pdbx_description
1 polymer ?
#
loop_
_entity_poly.entity_id
_entity_poly.type
_entity_poly.pdbx_seq_one_letter_code
_entity_poly.pdbx_strand_id
1 'polypeptide(L)' 'MSDEARIALLIDADNCPAGKIEVILDELAKYGVPNVRRAYGNWKSNNLKGWEEV' A
#
# COMPACT_ATOMS: atom_id res chain seq x y z
N MET A 1 10.23 18.57 19.25
CA MET A 1 9.24 17.56 18.81
C MET A 1 9.53 17.34 17.35
N SER A 2 10.07 16.17 16.99
CA SER A 2 10.35 15.85 15.60
C SER A 2 9.01 15.67 14.92
N ASP A 3 8.65 16.53 13.97
CA ASP A 3 7.47 16.32 13.12
C ASP A 3 7.69 15.01 12.35
N GLU A 4 7.07 13.92 12.82
CA GLU A 4 7.04 12.66 12.10
C GLU A 4 6.35 12.89 10.75
N ALA A 5 7.06 12.61 9.66
CA ALA A 5 6.53 12.81 8.32
C ALA A 5 5.28 11.95 8.12
N ARG A 6 4.18 12.58 7.72
CA ARG A 6 2.93 11.88 7.40
C ARG A 6 2.96 11.46 5.94
N ILE A 7 2.95 10.16 5.70
CA ILE A 7 3.04 9.60 4.34
C ILE A 7 1.65 9.12 3.91
N ALA A 8 1.26 9.48 2.69
CA ALA A 8 0.07 8.93 2.03
C ALA A 8 0.51 7.96 0.93
N LEU A 9 -0.01 6.74 0.97
CA LEU A 9 0.25 5.67 0.01
C LEU A 9 -1.00 5.41 -0.85
N LEU A 10 -0.87 5.67 -2.14
CA LEU A 10 -1.87 5.34 -3.16
C LEU A 10 -1.28 4.26 -4.05
N ILE A 11 -2.03 3.18 -4.25
CA ILE A 11 -1.58 1.99 -4.96
C ILE A 11 -2.50 1.76 -6.13
N ASP A 12 -1.94 1.52 -7.31
CA ASP A 12 -2.65 0.95 -8.44
C ASP A 12 -2.55 -0.59 -8.35
N ALA A 13 -3.62 -1.22 -7.85
CA ALA A 13 -3.68 -2.65 -7.59
C ALA A 13 -3.72 -3.48 -8.88
N ASP A 14 -4.24 -2.92 -9.98
CA ASP A 14 -4.27 -3.60 -11.28
C ASP A 14 -2.86 -3.75 -11.88
N ASN A 15 -1.97 -2.81 -11.58
CA ASN A 15 -0.60 -2.79 -12.10
C ASN A 15 0.48 -3.23 -11.09
N CYS A 16 0.15 -3.36 -9.80
CA CYS A 16 1.07 -3.83 -8.77
C CYS A 16 0.60 -5.16 -8.17
N PRO A 17 1.50 -6.13 -7.93
CA PRO A 17 1.16 -7.36 -7.21
C PRO A 17 1.09 -7.13 -5.69
N ALA A 18 0.10 -7.72 -5.03
CA ALA A 18 -0.14 -7.58 -3.59
C ALA A 18 1.03 -8.03 -2.72
N GLY A 19 1.73 -9.12 -3.10
CA GLY A 19 2.80 -9.71 -2.28
C GLY A 19 4.04 -8.83 -2.05
N LYS A 20 4.12 -7.62 -2.62
CA LYS A 20 5.21 -6.66 -2.36
C LYS A 20 4.84 -5.57 -1.35
N ILE A 21 3.57 -5.49 -0.95
CA ILE A 21 3.08 -4.36 -0.14
C ILE A 21 3.70 -4.32 1.26
N GLU A 22 3.93 -5.46 1.90
CA GLU A 22 4.55 -5.54 3.23
C GLU A 22 5.95 -4.92 3.23
N VAL A 23 6.79 -5.29 2.26
CA VAL A 23 8.15 -4.76 2.13
C VAL A 23 8.14 -3.24 1.89
N ILE A 24 7.19 -2.75 1.10
CA ILE A 24 7.04 -1.30 0.85
C ILE A 24 6.63 -0.58 2.13
N LEU A 25 5.71 -1.14 2.91
CA LEU A 25 5.26 -0.55 4.17
C LEU A 25 6.37 -0.51 5.22
N ASP A 26 7.16 -1.57 5.34
CA ASP A 26 8.32 -1.64 6.23
C ASP A 26 9.39 -0.62 5.87
N GLU A 27 9.62 -0.40 4.57
CA GLU A 27 10.54 0.62 4.11
C GLU A 27 10.00 2.02 4.39
N LEU A 28 8.71 2.28 4.12
CA LEU A 28 8.05 3.57 4.38
C LEU A 28 8.05 3.95 5.87
N ALA A 29 7.91 2.97 6.76
CA ALA A 29 7.94 3.18 8.21
C ALA A 29 9.27 3.80 8.70
N LYS A 30 10.37 3.65 7.95
CA LYS A 30 11.67 4.28 8.26
C LYS A 30 11.68 5.78 8.00
N TYR A 31 10.79 6.27 7.14
CA TYR A 31 10.74 7.67 6.72
C TYR A 31 9.62 8.46 7.40
N GLY A 32 8.64 7.78 8.00
CA GLY A 32 7.52 8.42 8.69
C GLY A 32 6.33 7.49 8.88
N VAL A 33 5.17 8.05 9.25
CA VAL A 33 3.95 7.28 9.52
C VAL A 33 3.07 7.22 8.26
N PRO A 34 2.92 6.04 7.63
CA PRO A 34 1.97 5.86 6.54
C PRO A 34 0.53 5.88 7.08
N ASN A 35 -0.18 6.98 6.86
CA ASN A 35 -1.53 7.22 7.41
C ASN A 35 -2.67 6.84 6.45
N VAL A 36 -2.41 6.74 5.15
CA VAL A 36 -3.43 6.43 4.15
C VAL A 36 -2.93 5.31 3.26
N ARG A 37 -3.68 4.22 3.18
CA ARG A 37 -3.45 3.12 2.23
C ARG A 37 -4.72 2.99 1.40
N ARG A 38 -4.69 3.45 0.16
CA ARG A 38 -5.79 3.20 -0.79
C ARG A 38 -5.25 2.47 -2.00
N ALA A 39 -5.77 1.27 -2.21
CA ALA A 39 -5.53 0.50 -3.40
C ALA A 39 -6.70 0.71 -4.38
N TYR A 40 -6.37 1.05 -5.62
CA TYR A 40 -7.32 1.31 -6.69
C TYR A 40 -7.17 0.24 -7.75
N GLY A 41 -8.28 -0.39 -8.13
CA GLY A 41 -8.28 -1.32 -9.24
C GLY A 41 -9.63 -1.99 -9.46
N ASN A 42 -9.68 -2.90 -10.41
CA ASN A 42 -10.87 -3.69 -10.70
C ASN A 42 -11.02 -4.87 -9.73
N TRP A 43 -11.63 -4.62 -8.57
CA TRP A 43 -11.90 -5.63 -7.52
C TRP A 43 -12.81 -6.79 -7.95
N LYS A 44 -13.38 -6.76 -9.15
CA LYS A 44 -14.12 -7.90 -9.72
C LYS A 44 -13.21 -8.86 -10.50
N SER A 45 -11.96 -8.46 -10.76
CA SER A 45 -10.98 -9.28 -11.48
C SER A 45 -10.35 -10.31 -10.55
N ASN A 46 -10.21 -11.56 -11.02
CA ASN A 46 -9.49 -12.61 -10.27
C ASN A 46 -8.04 -12.23 -9.95
N ASN A 47 -7.44 -11.30 -10.71
CA ASN A 47 -6.06 -10.86 -10.49
C ASN A 47 -5.89 -10.03 -9.21
N LEU A 48 -6.97 -9.44 -8.68
CA LEU A 48 -6.92 -8.68 -7.42
C LEU A 48 -7.27 -9.52 -6.19
N LYS A 49 -7.52 -10.84 -6.32
CA LYS A 49 -7.77 -11.70 -5.16
C LYS A 49 -6.66 -11.63 -4.12
N GLY A 50 -5.40 -11.60 -4.58
CA GLY A 50 -4.26 -11.44 -3.68
C GLY A 50 -4.26 -10.11 -2.93
N TRP A 51 -4.92 -9.06 -3.45
CA TRP A 51 -5.12 -7.79 -2.74
C TRP A 51 -6.30 -7.81 -1.76
N GLU A 52 -7.26 -8.74 -1.91
CA GLU A 52 -8.34 -8.96 -0.93
C GLU A 52 -7.85 -9.76 0.29
N GLU A 53 -6.80 -10.55 0.12
CA GLU A 53 -6.22 -11.41 1.16
C GLU A 53 -5.14 -10.70 2.02
N VAL A 54 -4.75 -9.48 1.66
CA VAL A 54 -3.77 -8.61 2.38
C VAL A 54 -4.49 -7.68 3.35
#